data_AF-A0A1X7TYS1-F1
#
_entry.id   AF-A0A1X7TYS1-F1
#
_cell.length_a   1.000
_cell.length_b   1.000
_cell.length_c   1.000
_cell.angle_alpha   90.00
_cell.angle_beta   90.00
_cell.angle_gamma   90.00
#
_symmetry.space_group_name_H-M   'P 1'
#
loop_
_entity.id
_entity.type
_entity.pdbx_description
1 polymer ?
#
loop_
_entity_poly.entity_id
_entity_poly.type
_entity_poly.pdbx_seq_one_letter_code
_entity_poly.pdbx_strand_id
1 'polypeptide(L)' 'MKKVEVIPIVVGVMGAVSYRISDWLKRLEINIKVEHIQKTVLLGSAQILRRHLNM' A
#
# COMPACT_ATOMS: atom_id res chain seq x y z
N MET A 1 1.33 11.70 29.01
CA MET A 1 1.60 11.62 27.54
C MET A 1 0.89 10.38 27.01
N LYS A 2 0.07 10.48 25.97
CA LYS A 2 -0.50 9.28 25.31
C LYS A 2 0.63 8.57 24.56
N LYS A 3 0.82 7.28 24.81
CA LYS A 3 1.70 6.42 24.00
C LYS A 3 1.06 6.32 22.61
N VAL A 4 1.71 6.87 21.59
CA VAL A 4 1.30 6.75 20.20
C VAL A 4 2.28 5.82 19.50
N GLU A 5 1.76 4.78 18.86
CA GLU A 5 2.56 3.86 18.05
C GLU A 5 2.41 4.25 16.59
N VAL A 6 3.54 4.54 15.93
CA VAL A 6 3.58 4.92 14.51
C VAL A 6 3.94 3.68 13.70
N ILE A 7 3.06 3.30 12.77
CA ILE A 7 3.24 2.15 11.90
C ILE A 7 3.51 2.66 10.47
N PRO A 8 4.75 2.62 9.97
CA PRO A 8 5.05 3.04 8.60
C PRO A 8 4.66 1.94 7.62
N ILE A 9 3.59 2.17 6.85
CA ILE A 9 3.21 1.30 5.73
C ILE A 9 3.76 1.93 4.45
N VAL A 10 4.81 1.32 3.89
CA VAL A 10 5.36 1.71 2.59
C VAL A 10 4.78 0.77 1.54
N VAL A 11 4.00 1.31 0.61
CA VAL A 11 3.52 0.57 -0.56
C VAL A 11 4.26 1.11 -1.78
N GLY A 12 5.19 0.31 -2.29
CA GLY A 12 6.01 0.69 -3.44
C GLY A 12 5.22 0.66 -4.75
N VAL A 13 5.60 1.52 -5.69
CA VAL A 13 5.02 1.71 -7.03
C VAL A 13 4.79 0.39 -7.79
N MET A 14 5.61 -0.65 -7.56
CA MET A 14 5.45 -1.97 -8.21
C MET A 14 4.54 -2.96 -7.46
N GLY A 15 3.68 -2.50 -6.55
CA GLY A 15 2.85 -3.40 -5.72
C GLY A 15 3.65 -4.15 -4.66
N ALA A 16 4.87 -3.70 -4.37
CA ALA A 16 5.65 -4.17 -3.25
C ALA A 16 4.98 -3.70 -1.95
N VAL A 17 4.51 -4.66 -1.15
CA VAL A 17 3.90 -4.40 0.16
C VAL A 17 4.91 -4.67 1.26
N SER A 18 4.89 -3.83 2.30
CA SER A 18 5.78 -4.01 3.46
C SER A 18 5.58 -5.38 4.11
N TYR A 19 6.67 -6.00 4.56
CA TYR A 19 6.63 -7.20 5.37
C TYR A 19 5.66 -7.01 6.55
N ARG A 20 4.70 -7.95 6.71
CA ARG A 20 3.62 -7.94 7.72
C ARG A 20 2.48 -6.95 7.52
N ILE A 21 2.27 -6.39 6.31
CA ILE A 21 1.11 -5.52 6.05
C ILE A 21 -0.22 -6.14 6.50
N SER A 22 -0.39 -7.46 6.34
CA SER A 22 -1.60 -8.18 6.78
C SER A 22 -1.79 -8.15 8.30
N ASP A 23 -0.70 -8.23 9.07
CA ASP A 23 -0.75 -8.17 10.53
C ASP A 23 -1.09 -6.76 11.00
N TRP A 24 -0.56 -5.75 10.30
CA TRP A 24 -0.90 -4.34 10.53
C TRP A 24 -2.36 -4.02 10.20
N LEU A 25 -2.86 -4.50 9.05
CA LEU A 25 -4.26 -4.32 8.66
C LEU A 25 -5.22 -4.97 9.68
N LYS A 26 -4.90 -6.18 10.15
CA LYS A 26 -5.65 -6.84 11.23
C LYS A 26 -5.65 -6.02 12.51
N ARG A 27 -4.50 -5.50 12.92
CA ARG A 27 -4.37 -4.68 14.13
C ARG A 27 -5.14 -3.37 14.06
N LEU A 28 -5.29 -2.81 12.86
CA LEU A 28 -6.08 -1.60 12.59
C LEU A 28 -7.56 -1.90 12.33
N GLU A 29 -7.99 -3.16 12.44
CA GLU A 29 -9.36 -3.61 12.14
C GLU A 29 -9.81 -3.28 10.70
N ILE A 30 -8.86 -3.18 9.77
CA ILE A 30 -9.11 -2.89 8.37
C ILE A 30 -9.35 -4.20 7.63
N ASN A 31 -10.58 -4.43 7.20
CA ASN A 31 -10.95 -5.61 6.41
C ASN A 31 -10.73 -5.40 4.91
N ILE A 32 -9.47 -5.18 4.50
CA ILE A 32 -9.07 -5.08 3.10
C ILE A 32 -8.06 -6.18 2.77
N LYS A 33 -8.30 -6.86 1.66
CA LYS A 33 -7.37 -7.82 1.06
C LYS A 33 -6.13 -7.12 0.53
N VAL A 34 -4.94 -7.61 0.89
CA VAL A 34 -3.66 -7.05 0.43
C VAL A 34 -3.58 -7.03 -1.09
N GLU A 35 -4.17 -8.01 -1.75
CA GLU A 35 -4.27 -8.14 -3.21
C GLU A 35 -5.02 -6.95 -3.83
N HIS A 36 -6.00 -6.38 -3.12
CA HIS A 36 -6.72 -5.19 -3.61
C HIS A 36 -5.83 -3.95 -3.53
N ILE A 37 -5.09 -3.79 -2.43
CA ILE A 37 -4.11 -2.70 -2.26
C ILE A 37 -3.05 -2.78 -3.37
N GLN A 38 -2.50 -3.97 -3.61
CA GLN A 38 -1.52 -4.20 -4.67
C GLN A 38 -2.05 -3.83 -6.06
N LYS A 39 -3.27 -4.27 -6.40
CA LYS A 39 -3.92 -3.92 -7.68
C LYS A 39 -4.09 -2.41 -7.84
N THR A 40 -4.57 -1.73 -6.80
CA THR A 40 -4.77 -0.28 -6.83
C THR A 40 -3.44 0.45 -7.03
N VAL A 41 -2.38 0.02 -6.36
CA VAL A 41 -1.05 0.63 -6.51
C VAL A 41 -0.48 0.39 -7.90
N LEU A 42 -0.62 -0.81 -8.44
CA LEU A 42 -0.17 -1.12 -9.80
C LEU A 42 -0.93 -0.27 -10.85
N LEU A 43 -2.25 -0.14 -10.73
CA LEU A 43 -3.06 0.67 -11.63
C LEU A 43 -2.70 2.17 -11.55
N GLY A 44 -2.58 2.71 -10.35
CA GLY A 44 -2.17 4.12 -10.15
C GLY A 44 -0.77 4.38 -10.69
N SER A 45 0.16 3.44 -10.47
CA SER A 45 1.53 3.52 -10.96
C SER A 45 1.61 3.42 -12.48
N ALA A 46 0.84 2.51 -13.09
CA ALA A 46 0.71 2.39 -14.53
C ALA A 46 0.19 3.71 -15.13
N GLN A 47 -0.76 4.38 -14.49
CA GLN A 47 -1.26 5.67 -14.95
C GLN A 47 -0.19 6.78 -14.87
N ILE A 48 0.61 6.82 -13.80
CA ILE A 48 1.72 7.77 -13.67
C ILE A 48 2.77 7.51 -14.74
N LEU A 49 3.19 6.25 -14.92
CA LEU A 49 4.13 5.83 -15.95
C LEU A 49 3.61 6.17 -17.34
N ARG A 50 2.33 5.91 -17.62
CA ARG A 50 1.68 6.25 -18.88
C ARG A 50 1.79 7.74 -19.20
N ARG A 51 1.49 8.59 -18.22
CA ARG A 51 1.59 10.05 -18.35
C ARG A 51 3.03 10.54 -18.53
N HIS A 52 4.00 9.90 -17.88
CA HIS A 52 5.39 10.35 -17.88
C HIS A 52 6.18 9.82 -19.09
N LEU A 53 5.85 8.62 -19.56
CA LEU A 53 6.50 7.97 -20.70
C LEU A 53 5.78 8.25 -22.03
N ASN A 54 4.71 9.07 -22.03
CA ASN A 54 3.87 9.33 -23.21
C ASN A 54 3.35 8.04 -23.88
N MET A 55 2.99 7.04 -23.08
CA MET A 55 2.39 5.77 -23.52
C MET A 55 0.86 5.79 -23.40
#